data_AF-R4MN78-F1
#
_entry.id   AF-R4MN78-F1
#
_cell.length_a   1.000
_cell.length_b   1.000
_cell.length_c   1.000
_cell.angle_alpha   90.00
_cell.angle_beta   90.00
_cell.angle_gamma   90.00
#
_symmetry.space_group_name_H-M   'P 1'
#
loop_
_entity.id
_entity.type
_entity.pdbx_description
1 polymer ?
#
loop_
_entity_poly.entity_id
_entity_poly.type
_entity_poly.pdbx_seq_one_letter_code
_entity_poly.pdbx_strand_id
1 'polypeptide(L)'
;MEIGVYPVNYAASRLQLHGGDGANDAISHIKSMASSCPNTKLVLGGYSQGATVIDIVAGVPLGSISFGSPLPAAYADNVAAVAVFGNPSNRAGGSLSSLSPLFGSKAIDLCNPTDPICHVGPGNEFSGHIDGYIPTYTTQAASFVVQRLRAGSVPHLPGSVPQLPGSVLQMPGTAAPAPESLHGR
;
A
#
# COMPACT_ATOMS: atom_id res chain seq x y z
N MET A 1 20.71 5.36 -11.80
CA MET A 1 19.40 5.57 -11.13
C MET A 1 19.65 6.62 -10.07
N GLU A 2 19.01 7.76 -10.20
CA GLU A 2 19.09 8.84 -9.21
C GLU A 2 17.85 8.77 -8.32
N ILE A 3 18.04 8.96 -7.00
CA ILE A 3 16.95 8.95 -6.02
C ILE A 3 16.92 10.34 -5.39
N GLY A 4 15.84 11.07 -5.65
CA GLY A 4 15.51 12.31 -4.94
C GLY A 4 14.70 12.01 -3.68
N VAL A 5 14.88 12.79 -2.63
CA VAL A 5 14.11 12.69 -1.38
C VAL A 5 13.46 14.03 -1.10
N TYR A 6 12.18 14.00 -0.75
CA TYR A 6 11.43 15.16 -0.30
C TYR A 6 10.83 14.88 1.08
N PRO A 7 11.27 15.61 2.13
CA PRO A 7 10.60 15.55 3.42
C PRO A 7 9.31 16.37 3.36
N VAL A 8 8.18 15.74 3.64
CA VAL A 8 6.89 16.43 3.76
C VAL A 8 7.00 17.52 4.82
N ASN A 9 6.65 18.75 4.45
CA ASN A 9 6.85 19.93 5.29
C ASN A 9 5.58 20.27 6.08
N TYR A 10 5.57 19.90 7.35
CA TYR A 10 4.47 20.18 8.27
C TYR A 10 4.96 20.18 9.71
N ALA A 11 4.15 20.72 10.62
CA ALA A 11 4.58 20.93 12.01
C ALA A 11 4.87 19.64 12.81
N ALA A 12 4.32 18.49 12.40
CA ALA A 12 4.50 17.20 13.06
C ALA A 12 4.34 17.25 14.60
N SER A 13 3.38 18.04 15.10
CA SER A 13 3.29 18.35 16.54
C SER A 13 2.74 17.17 17.34
N ARG A 14 3.07 17.09 18.64
CA ARG A 14 2.68 15.96 19.50
C ARG A 14 1.18 15.68 19.59
N LEU A 15 0.35 16.66 19.26
CA LEU A 15 -1.11 16.52 19.31
C LEU A 15 -1.70 15.76 18.11
N GLN A 16 -0.90 15.39 17.10
CA GLN A 16 -1.38 14.67 15.90
C GLN A 16 -2.42 15.45 15.06
N LEU A 17 -2.50 16.77 15.24
CA LEU A 17 -3.51 17.61 14.59
C LEU A 17 -3.12 18.07 13.16
N HIS A 18 -1.85 17.90 12.77
CA HIS A 18 -1.33 18.45 11.51
C HIS A 18 -1.27 17.42 10.37
N GLY A 19 -1.92 16.26 10.52
CA GLY A 19 -1.98 15.26 9.45
C GLY A 19 -2.53 15.84 8.14
N GLY A 20 -3.52 16.73 8.23
CA GLY A 20 -4.10 17.43 7.07
C GLY A 20 -3.11 18.36 6.38
N ASP A 21 -2.37 19.16 7.15
CA ASP A 21 -1.35 20.08 6.61
C ASP A 21 -0.27 19.29 5.86
N GLY A 22 0.23 18.22 6.47
CA GLY A 22 1.20 17.32 5.84
C GLY A 22 0.64 16.62 4.59
N ALA A 23 -0.63 16.22 4.60
CA ALA A 23 -1.25 15.61 3.43
C ALA A 23 -1.37 16.60 2.27
N ASN A 24 -1.72 17.87 2.55
CA ASN A 24 -1.78 18.93 1.54
C ASN A 24 -0.42 19.21 0.91
N ASP A 25 0.64 19.28 1.72
CA ASP A 25 2.01 19.44 1.24
C ASP A 25 2.46 18.24 0.38
N ALA A 26 2.26 17.01 0.88
CA ALA A 26 2.58 15.79 0.15
C ALA A 26 1.84 15.69 -1.19
N ILE A 27 0.52 15.98 -1.22
CA ILE A 27 -0.29 15.97 -2.44
C ILE A 27 0.22 17.02 -3.42
N SER A 28 0.55 18.22 -2.95
CA SER A 28 1.09 19.29 -3.80
C SER A 28 2.41 18.88 -4.44
N HIS A 29 3.30 18.25 -3.66
CA HIS A 29 4.56 17.73 -4.18
C HIS A 29 4.37 16.60 -5.19
N ILE A 30 3.48 15.63 -4.91
CA ILE A 30 3.15 14.53 -5.85
C ILE A 30 2.63 15.08 -7.17
N LYS A 31 1.69 16.03 -7.14
CA LYS A 31 1.14 16.68 -8.34
C LYS A 31 2.23 17.41 -9.14
N SER A 32 3.11 18.13 -8.45
CA SER A 32 4.23 18.84 -9.07
C SER A 32 5.19 17.87 -9.78
N MET A 33 5.56 16.77 -9.11
CA MET A 33 6.44 15.74 -9.66
C MET A 33 5.80 15.02 -10.84
N ALA A 34 4.52 14.64 -10.75
CA ALA A 34 3.80 13.99 -11.84
C ALA A 34 3.68 14.90 -13.08
N SER A 35 3.57 16.21 -12.90
CA SER A 35 3.44 17.18 -13.99
C SER A 35 4.80 17.50 -14.63
N SER A 36 5.83 17.72 -13.81
CA SER A 36 7.17 18.09 -14.28
C SER A 36 7.98 16.89 -14.77
N CYS A 37 7.75 15.72 -14.18
CA CYS A 37 8.50 14.49 -14.41
C CYS A 37 7.55 13.29 -14.50
N PRO A 38 6.72 13.17 -15.56
CA PRO A 38 5.64 12.19 -15.63
C PRO A 38 6.10 10.72 -15.58
N ASN A 39 7.36 10.46 -15.94
CA ASN A 39 7.95 9.12 -15.91
C ASN A 39 8.57 8.76 -14.54
N THR A 40 8.68 9.71 -13.62
CA THR A 40 9.24 9.46 -12.28
C THR A 40 8.28 8.59 -11.47
N LYS A 41 8.83 7.52 -10.90
CA LYS A 41 8.13 6.67 -9.93
C LYS A 41 8.34 7.22 -8.53
N LEU A 42 7.23 7.47 -7.83
CA LEU A 42 7.20 7.99 -6.47
C LEU A 42 7.04 6.85 -5.48
N VAL A 43 7.71 6.96 -4.34
CA VAL A 43 7.53 6.09 -3.19
C VAL A 43 7.11 6.96 -2.02
N LEU A 44 5.98 6.64 -1.40
CA LEU A 44 5.48 7.36 -0.24
C LEU A 44 5.89 6.64 1.04
N GLY A 45 6.32 7.41 2.04
CA GLY A 45 6.78 6.90 3.32
C GLY A 45 6.17 7.69 4.47
N GLY A 46 5.84 7.02 5.57
CA GLY A 46 5.31 7.68 6.76
C GLY A 46 5.57 6.89 8.05
N TYR A 47 5.97 7.58 9.10
CA TYR A 47 6.13 6.99 10.44
C TYR A 47 5.27 7.75 11.45
N SER A 48 4.52 7.04 12.30
CA SER A 48 3.68 7.64 13.33
C SER A 48 2.68 8.65 12.72
N GLN A 49 2.75 9.94 13.07
CA GLN A 49 1.95 11.00 12.43
C GLN A 49 2.15 11.07 10.91
N GLY A 50 3.36 10.78 10.43
CA GLY A 50 3.63 10.72 9.01
C GLY A 50 2.87 9.57 8.34
N ALA A 51 2.58 8.47 9.04
CA ALA A 51 1.71 7.42 8.50
C ALA A 51 0.27 7.92 8.38
N THR A 52 -0.22 8.69 9.35
CA THR A 52 -1.52 9.38 9.28
C THR A 52 -1.60 10.38 8.11
N VAL A 53 -0.53 11.12 7.83
CA VAL A 53 -0.43 11.96 6.62
C VAL A 53 -0.65 11.11 5.38
N ILE A 54 0.05 9.98 5.27
CA ILE A 54 -0.06 9.08 4.11
C ILE A 54 -1.44 8.38 4.05
N ASP A 55 -2.08 8.07 5.18
CA ASP A 55 -3.46 7.57 5.23
C ASP A 55 -4.44 8.55 4.60
N ILE A 56 -4.32 9.85 4.91
CA ILE A 56 -5.15 10.91 4.32
C ILE A 56 -4.91 10.99 2.81
N VAL A 57 -3.64 11.01 2.38
CA VAL A 57 -3.28 10.96 0.95
C VAL A 57 -3.90 9.73 0.28
N ALA A 58 -3.93 8.60 0.99
CA ALA A 58 -4.42 7.32 0.52
C ALA A 58 -5.94 7.14 0.58
N GLY A 59 -6.67 8.13 1.13
CA GLY A 59 -8.12 8.07 1.32
C GLY A 59 -8.55 7.04 2.37
N VAL A 60 -7.67 6.67 3.30
CA VAL A 60 -7.97 5.77 4.41
C VAL A 60 -8.75 6.55 5.47
N PRO A 61 -9.94 6.08 5.89
CA PRO A 61 -10.73 6.75 6.91
C PRO A 61 -10.05 6.64 8.29
N LEU A 62 -9.91 7.78 8.97
CA LEU A 62 -9.37 7.87 10.33
C LEU A 62 -10.50 8.18 11.32
N GLY A 63 -11.25 7.14 11.67
CA GLY A 63 -12.48 7.31 12.46
C GLY A 63 -13.51 8.17 11.72
N SER A 64 -14.21 9.04 12.46
CA SER A 64 -15.25 9.91 11.93
C SER A 64 -14.76 11.31 11.52
N ILE A 65 -13.46 11.57 11.58
CA ILE A 65 -12.88 12.90 11.31
C ILE A 65 -12.24 12.88 9.92
N SER A 66 -12.68 13.80 9.05
CA SER A 66 -12.02 14.06 7.78
C SER A 66 -10.93 15.10 7.98
N PHE A 67 -9.67 14.69 7.84
CA PHE A 67 -8.50 15.56 8.01
C PHE A 67 -8.01 16.22 6.71
N GLY A 68 -8.66 15.96 5.58
CA GLY A 68 -8.24 16.48 4.28
C GLY A 68 -8.84 15.72 3.10
N SER A 69 -8.45 16.12 1.90
CA SER A 69 -8.84 15.42 0.67
C SER A 69 -7.75 14.43 0.25
N PRO A 70 -8.12 13.24 -0.28
CA PRO A 70 -7.14 12.27 -0.77
C PRO A 70 -6.47 12.75 -2.05
N LEU A 71 -5.39 12.05 -2.44
CA LEU A 71 -4.77 12.26 -3.75
C LEU A 71 -5.80 11.96 -4.85
N PRO A 72 -5.99 12.87 -5.83
CA PRO A 72 -6.85 12.56 -6.98
C PRO A 72 -6.31 11.34 -7.75
N ALA A 73 -7.20 10.45 -8.17
CA ALA A 73 -6.84 9.17 -8.80
C ALA A 73 -5.92 9.32 -10.02
N ALA A 74 -6.02 10.43 -10.76
CA ALA A 74 -5.17 10.73 -11.91
C ALA A 74 -3.66 10.79 -11.60
N TYR A 75 -3.27 10.98 -10.32
CA TYR A 75 -1.87 11.01 -9.89
C TYR A 75 -1.42 9.71 -9.19
N ALA A 76 -2.34 8.76 -8.96
CA ALA A 76 -2.05 7.55 -8.21
C ALA A 76 -1.06 6.64 -8.96
N ASP A 77 -1.06 6.65 -10.29
CA ASP A 77 -0.19 5.79 -11.12
C ASP A 77 1.29 6.20 -11.08
N ASN A 78 1.59 7.43 -10.69
CA ASN A 78 2.96 7.87 -10.42
C ASN A 78 3.53 7.24 -9.15
N VAL A 79 2.68 6.84 -8.19
CA VAL A 79 3.12 6.20 -6.95
C VAL A 79 3.31 4.71 -7.20
N ALA A 80 4.56 4.24 -7.13
CA ALA A 80 4.89 2.83 -7.31
C ALA A 80 4.74 2.02 -6.01
N ALA A 81 4.98 2.64 -4.85
CA ALA A 81 4.91 1.97 -3.56
C ALA A 81 4.57 2.93 -2.42
N VAL A 82 3.97 2.38 -1.37
CA VAL A 82 3.72 3.07 -0.10
C VAL A 82 4.27 2.20 1.03
N ALA A 83 5.02 2.78 1.96
CA ALA A 83 5.53 2.10 3.15
C ALA A 83 5.27 2.95 4.40
N VAL A 84 4.45 2.45 5.31
CA VAL A 84 4.14 3.15 6.56
C VAL A 84 4.49 2.32 7.78
N PHE A 85 4.81 2.99 8.87
CA PHE A 85 5.34 2.42 10.10
C PHE A 85 4.62 3.03 11.31
N GLY A 86 4.27 2.23 12.30
CA GLY A 86 3.63 2.73 13.52
C GLY A 86 2.32 3.46 13.23
N ASN A 87 1.56 2.95 12.26
CA ASN A 87 0.39 3.64 11.71
C ASN A 87 -0.80 3.58 12.67
N PRO A 88 -1.33 4.72 13.18
CA PRO A 88 -2.47 4.73 14.08
C PRO A 88 -3.76 4.12 13.51
N SER A 89 -3.95 4.12 12.19
CA SER A 89 -5.17 3.55 11.55
C SER A 89 -5.33 2.05 11.79
N ASN A 90 -4.22 1.31 11.92
CA ASN A 90 -4.23 -0.11 12.28
C ASN A 90 -5.00 -0.36 13.58
N ARG A 91 -4.93 0.58 14.53
CA ARG A 91 -5.62 0.53 15.81
C ARG A 91 -7.09 0.97 15.72
N ALA A 92 -7.41 1.81 14.74
CA ALA A 92 -8.69 2.53 14.64
C ALA A 92 -9.69 1.91 13.65
N GLY A 93 -9.29 0.98 12.78
CA GLY A 93 -10.22 0.39 11.81
C GLY A 93 -9.61 -0.46 10.71
N GLY A 94 -8.28 -0.45 10.54
CA GLY A 94 -7.59 -1.31 9.57
C GLY A 94 -6.36 -0.63 8.98
N SER A 95 -5.54 -1.42 8.29
CA SER A 95 -4.30 -0.96 7.69
C SER A 95 -4.51 -0.18 6.40
N LEU A 96 -3.55 0.68 6.04
CA LEU A 96 -3.54 1.34 4.73
C LEU A 96 -3.60 0.31 3.58
N SER A 97 -2.89 -0.81 3.74
CA SER A 97 -2.82 -1.89 2.76
C SER A 97 -4.17 -2.59 2.52
N SER A 98 -5.09 -2.56 3.48
CA SER A 98 -6.42 -3.17 3.37
C SER A 98 -7.50 -2.15 3.01
N LEU A 99 -7.36 -0.90 3.46
CA LEU A 99 -8.41 0.11 3.33
C LEU A 99 -8.24 1.05 2.14
N SER A 100 -7.02 1.26 1.63
CA SER A 100 -6.80 2.21 0.54
C SER A 100 -7.23 1.63 -0.81
N PRO A 101 -8.20 2.26 -1.52
CA PRO A 101 -8.65 1.79 -2.84
C PRO A 101 -7.56 1.88 -3.91
N LEU A 102 -6.70 2.91 -3.83
CA LEU A 102 -5.70 3.23 -4.85
C LEU A 102 -4.32 2.67 -4.51
N PHE A 103 -4.00 2.52 -3.23
CA PHE A 103 -2.66 2.16 -2.79
C PHE A 103 -2.57 0.78 -2.13
N GLY A 104 -3.69 0.17 -1.75
CA GLY A 104 -3.69 -1.09 -0.97
C GLY A 104 -2.82 -2.18 -1.59
N SER A 105 -2.98 -2.39 -2.91
CA SER A 105 -2.21 -3.39 -3.65
C SER A 105 -0.71 -3.10 -3.70
N LYS A 106 -0.26 -1.87 -3.45
CA LYS A 106 1.13 -1.38 -3.49
C LYS A 106 1.63 -0.79 -2.18
N ALA A 107 0.96 -1.12 -1.08
CA ALA A 107 1.29 -0.65 0.25
C ALA A 107 1.82 -1.76 1.14
N ILE A 108 2.74 -1.39 2.02
CA ILE A 108 3.12 -2.17 3.20
C ILE A 108 2.91 -1.30 4.44
N ASP A 109 2.18 -1.84 5.41
CA ASP A 109 1.85 -1.18 6.68
C ASP A 109 2.44 -2.02 7.81
N LEU A 110 3.46 -1.48 8.47
CA LEU A 110 4.28 -2.19 9.44
C LEU A 110 3.99 -1.68 10.84
N CYS A 111 3.55 -2.58 11.70
CA CYS A 111 3.29 -2.30 13.11
C CYS A 111 4.09 -3.28 13.97
N ASN A 112 4.92 -2.74 14.86
CA ASN A 112 5.60 -3.57 15.85
C ASN A 112 4.57 -4.10 16.88
N PRO A 113 4.55 -5.40 17.22
CA PRO A 113 3.60 -5.97 18.19
C PRO A 113 3.63 -5.34 19.59
N THR A 114 4.71 -4.64 19.97
CA THR A 114 4.76 -3.93 21.26
C THR A 114 4.38 -2.45 21.14
N ASP A 115 4.18 -1.91 19.93
CA ASP A 115 3.90 -0.49 19.69
C ASP A 115 2.47 -0.09 20.11
N PRO A 116 2.29 0.73 21.15
CA PRO A 116 0.96 1.12 21.65
C PRO A 116 0.18 2.03 20.70
N ILE A 117 0.82 2.60 19.68
CA ILE A 117 0.18 3.52 18.72
C ILE A 117 -0.62 2.75 17.69
N CYS A 118 -0.07 1.67 17.15
CA CYS A 118 -0.67 0.91 16.05
C CYS A 118 -1.20 -0.47 16.46
N HIS A 119 -0.73 -1.03 17.58
CA HIS A 119 -1.12 -2.36 18.03
C HIS A 119 -2.25 -2.31 19.08
N VAL A 120 -3.17 -3.27 19.01
CA VAL A 120 -4.13 -3.57 20.09
C VAL A 120 -3.72 -4.91 20.68
N GLY A 121 -3.29 -4.92 21.93
CA GLY A 121 -2.90 -6.17 22.59
C GLY A 121 -1.95 -5.96 23.77
N PRO A 122 -1.48 -7.05 24.40
CA PRO A 122 -0.39 -6.99 25.37
C PRO A 122 0.91 -6.54 24.70
N GLY A 123 1.86 -6.00 25.48
CA GLY A 123 3.02 -5.28 24.95
C GLY A 123 2.86 -3.80 25.26
N ASN A 124 2.23 -3.01 24.39
CA ASN A 124 1.97 -1.57 24.56
C ASN A 124 3.12 -0.77 25.20
N GLU A 125 4.35 -1.11 24.85
CA GLU A 125 5.56 -0.47 25.32
C GLU A 125 5.98 0.60 24.32
N PHE A 126 6.14 1.83 24.79
CA PHE A 126 6.50 2.93 23.90
C PHE A 126 7.87 2.73 23.20
N SER A 127 8.75 1.91 23.77
CA SER A 127 9.99 1.43 23.13
C SER A 127 9.73 0.70 21.80
N GLY A 128 8.61 -0.04 21.70
CA GLY A 128 8.15 -0.66 20.46
C GLY A 128 7.86 0.35 19.36
N HIS A 129 7.38 1.54 19.73
CA HIS A 129 7.18 2.65 18.80
C HIS A 129 8.51 3.26 18.38
N ILE A 130 9.35 3.67 19.34
CA ILE A 130 10.54 4.51 19.06
C ILE A 130 11.77 3.72 18.58
N ASP A 131 12.00 2.52 19.10
CA ASP A 131 13.21 1.73 18.83
C ASP A 131 12.90 0.49 17.99
N GLY A 132 11.62 0.09 17.95
CA GLY A 132 11.20 -1.21 17.45
C GLY A 132 11.15 -1.39 15.93
N TYR A 133 11.39 -0.34 15.13
CA TYR A 133 11.28 -0.40 13.67
C TYR A 133 12.60 -0.67 12.94
N ILE A 134 13.73 -0.35 13.55
CA ILE A 134 15.05 -0.46 12.93
C ILE A 134 15.81 -1.66 13.52
N PRO A 135 16.51 -2.47 12.70
CA PRO A 135 16.55 -2.45 11.23
C PRO A 135 15.48 -3.35 10.58
N THR A 136 14.79 -4.18 11.35
CA THR A 136 13.96 -5.27 10.82
C THR A 136 12.86 -4.77 9.88
N TYR A 137 12.01 -3.86 10.36
CA TYR A 137 10.88 -3.37 9.57
C TYR A 137 11.32 -2.44 8.45
N THR A 138 12.36 -1.61 8.66
CA THR A 138 12.90 -0.77 7.59
C THR A 138 13.53 -1.60 6.46
N THR A 139 14.19 -2.71 6.79
CA THR A 139 14.72 -3.67 5.79
C THR A 139 13.59 -4.35 5.01
N GLN A 140 12.52 -4.76 5.70
CA GLN A 140 11.34 -5.33 5.07
C GLN A 140 10.66 -4.34 4.11
N ALA A 141 10.47 -3.10 4.55
CA ALA A 141 9.90 -2.04 3.73
C ALA A 141 10.76 -1.73 2.49
N ALA A 142 12.08 -1.60 2.66
CA ALA A 142 12.99 -1.38 1.54
C ALA A 142 12.91 -2.51 0.51
N SER A 143 12.89 -3.77 0.98
CA SER A 143 12.74 -4.94 0.11
C SER A 143 11.42 -4.95 -0.65
N PHE A 144 10.32 -4.55 0.01
CA PHE A 144 9.01 -4.39 -0.61
C PHE A 144 9.02 -3.29 -1.69
N VAL A 145 9.54 -2.11 -1.37
CA VAL A 145 9.62 -0.97 -2.28
C VAL A 145 10.42 -1.31 -3.54
N VAL A 146 11.58 -1.96 -3.39
CA VAL A 146 12.40 -2.41 -4.51
C VAL A 146 11.63 -3.36 -5.43
N GLN A 147 10.86 -4.29 -4.88
CA GLN A 147 10.03 -5.20 -5.68
C GLN A 147 8.97 -4.43 -6.48
N ARG A 148 8.32 -3.42 -5.90
CA ARG A 148 7.28 -2.64 -6.58
C ARG A 148 7.84 -1.75 -7.70
N LEU A 149 8.98 -1.11 -7.45
CA LEU A 149 9.67 -0.32 -8.46
C LEU A 149 10.08 -1.18 -9.68
N ARG A 150 10.53 -2.42 -9.44
CA ARG A 150 10.88 -3.37 -10.51
C ARG A 150 9.65 -3.87 -11.26
N ALA A 151 8.55 -4.18 -10.58
CA ALA A 151 7.31 -4.60 -11.22
C ALA A 151 6.73 -3.53 -12.16
N GLY A 152 6.83 -2.25 -11.79
CA GLY A 152 6.43 -1.12 -12.65
C GLY A 152 7.42 -0.73 -13.75
N SER A 153 8.58 -1.39 -13.82
CA SER A 153 9.62 -1.16 -14.84
C SER A 153 9.53 -2.13 -16.03
N VAL A 154 8.62 -3.10 -16.00
CA VAL A 154 8.37 -3.98 -17.16
C VAL A 154 7.75 -3.14 -18.28
N PRO A 155 8.40 -2.98 -19.44
CA PRO A 155 7.80 -2.25 -20.55
C PRO A 155 6.48 -2.93 -20.94
N HIS A 156 5.39 -2.17 -20.91
CA HIS A 156 4.17 -2.58 -21.59
C HIS A 156 4.47 -2.52 -23.09
N LEU A 157 4.85 -3.65 -23.69
CA LEU A 157 4.93 -3.77 -25.14
C LEU A 157 3.49 -3.69 -25.67
N PRO A 158 3.16 -2.73 -26.55
CA PRO A 158 1.90 -2.77 -27.27
C PRO A 158 2.02 -3.86 -28.34
N GLY A 159 1.47 -5.04 -28.06
CA GLY A 159 1.55 -6.16 -28.99
C GLY A 159 0.63 -7.30 -28.58
N SER A 160 -0.45 -7.45 -29.35
CA SER A 160 -1.36 -8.58 -29.34
C SER A 160 -0.61 -9.90 -29.21
N VAL A 161 -0.98 -10.74 -28.25
CA VAL A 161 -0.50 -12.13 -28.17
C VAL A 161 -1.06 -12.87 -29.38
N PRO A 162 -0.24 -13.41 -30.30
CA PRO A 162 -0.74 -14.36 -31.28
C PRO A 162 -1.08 -15.66 -30.53
N GLN A 163 -2.36 -16.05 -30.54
CA GLN A 163 -2.74 -17.40 -30.12
C GLN A 163 -2.01 -18.40 -31.02
N LEU A 164 -1.12 -19.19 -30.42
CA LEU A 164 -0.55 -20.37 -31.06
C LEU A 164 -1.67 -21.41 -31.22
N PRO A 165 -1.87 -22.01 -32.41
CA PRO A 165 -2.90 -23.01 -32.61
C PRO A 165 -2.50 -24.34 -31.94
N GLY A 166 -3.31 -24.74 -30.97
CA GLY A 166 -3.63 -26.11 -30.59
C GLY A 166 -2.51 -27.13 -30.43
N SER A 167 -2.18 -27.45 -29.18
CA SER A 167 -1.69 -28.78 -28.81
C SER A 167 -2.67 -29.38 -27.81
N VAL A 168 -3.58 -30.21 -28.33
CA VAL A 168 -4.38 -31.14 -27.54
C VAL A 168 -3.45 -32.14 -26.87
N LEU A 169 -3.26 -32.02 -25.56
CA LEU A 169 -2.74 -33.12 -24.75
C LEU A 169 -3.93 -33.91 -24.21
N GLN A 170 -4.09 -35.08 -24.80
CA GLN A 170 -5.08 -36.09 -24.52
C GLN A 170 -4.90 -36.61 -23.08
N MET A 171 -5.91 -36.42 -22.23
CA MET A 171 -5.98 -37.06 -20.91
C MET A 171 -6.47 -38.51 -21.09
N PRO A 172 -5.83 -39.53 -20.47
CA PRO A 172 -6.36 -40.89 -20.47
C PRO A 172 -7.65 -40.93 -19.64
N GLY A 173 -8.71 -41.48 -20.24
CA GLY A 173 -10.04 -41.54 -19.66
C GLY A 173 -10.12 -42.28 -18.33
N THR A 174 -10.91 -41.73 -17.42
CA THR A 174 -11.54 -42.50 -16.35
C THR A 174 -13.00 -42.71 -16.76
N ALA A 175 -13.36 -43.97 -16.97
CA ALA A 175 -14.72 -44.36 -17.31
C ALA A 175 -15.64 -44.14 -16.09
N ALA A 176 -16.71 -43.38 -16.28
CA ALA A 176 -17.84 -43.33 -15.37
C ALA A 176 -18.80 -44.51 -15.66
N PRO A 177 -19.38 -45.16 -14.64
CA PRO A 177 -20.52 -46.03 -14.87
C PRO A 177 -21.82 -45.22 -15.04
N ALA A 178 -22.72 -45.77 -15.87
CA ALA A 178 -23.97 -45.20 -16.37
C ALA A 178 -25.10 -45.14 -15.31
N PRO A 179 -26.20 -44.37 -15.56
CA PRO A 179 -27.28 -44.19 -14.59
C PRO A 179 -28.33 -45.31 -14.69
N GLU A 180 -28.86 -45.75 -13.56
CA GLU A 180 -30.11 -46.54 -13.52
C GLU A 180 -31.27 -45.74 -12.94
N SER A 181 -32.41 -45.90 -13.61
CA SER A 181 -33.65 -45.13 -13.50
C SER A 181 -34.58 -45.69 -12.43
N LEU A 182 -35.39 -44.81 -11.84
CA LEU A 182 -36.54 -45.14 -10.99
C LEU A 182 -37.53 -46.08 -11.72
N HIS A 183 -37.97 -47.17 -11.07
CA HIS A 183 -39.31 -47.74 -11.19
C HIS A 183 -39.76 -48.25 -9.81
N GLY A 184 -40.95 -47.84 -9.38
CA GLY A 184 -41.46 -48.06 -8.03
C GLY A 184 -42.07 -49.43 -7.75
N ARG A 185 -42.28 -49.67 -6.45
CA ARG A 185 -43.50 -50.19 -5.81
C ARG A 185 -43.42 -49.89 -4.31
#